data_AF-A0A954NZ67-F1
#
_entry.id   AF-A0A954NZ67-F1
#
_cell.length_a   1.000
_cell.length_b   1.000
_cell.length_c   1.000
_cell.angle_alpha   90.00
_cell.angle_beta   90.00
_cell.angle_gamma   90.00
#
_symmetry.space_group_name_H-M   'P 1'
#
loop_
_entity.id
_entity.type
_entity.pdbx_description
1 polymer ?
#
loop_
_entity_poly.entity_id
_entity_poly.type
_entity_poly.pdbx_seq_one_letter_code
_entity_poly.pdbx_strand_id
1 'polypeptide(L)'
;MHLSLSDVFRTVEDALATGQAGVPVSARMQWSIRAAAEAPAVAASLLSRLSSLFRSSLSRVMVQQHISGEVLNVLATLVGGQTISLSLFSNPAAAGSADGTSARAADLLVVGNHGVIRLEGDSADFSSASDLHGNPPEQPEQLASFPSPGEVEAALRQSLQSNSAVKLA
;
A
#
# COMPACT_ATOMS: atom_id res chain seq x y z
N MET A 1 -1.57 8.65 -20.15
CA MET A 1 -0.13 8.57 -19.78
C MET A 1 -0.04 7.44 -18.77
N HIS A 2 0.62 6.33 -19.12
CA HIS A 2 0.77 5.20 -18.21
C HIS A 2 1.84 5.54 -17.17
N LEU A 3 1.50 5.55 -15.89
CA LEU A 3 2.46 5.72 -14.79
C LEU A 3 2.67 4.37 -14.13
N SER A 4 3.90 3.88 -14.09
CA SER A 4 4.19 2.67 -13.32
C SER A 4 4.07 2.96 -11.82
N LEU A 5 3.85 1.93 -11.00
CA LEU A 5 3.86 2.06 -9.54
C LEU A 5 5.17 2.70 -9.03
N SER A 6 6.30 2.34 -9.63
CA SER A 6 7.60 2.91 -9.29
C SER A 6 7.68 4.39 -9.66
N ASP A 7 7.05 4.82 -10.77
CA ASP A 7 6.94 6.24 -11.10
C ASP A 7 6.08 6.99 -10.09
N VAL A 8 4.95 6.39 -9.65
CA VAL A 8 4.10 6.96 -8.60
C VAL A 8 4.89 7.18 -7.32
N PHE A 9 5.60 6.17 -6.83
CA PHE A 9 6.42 6.31 -5.62
C PHE A 9 7.55 7.31 -5.80
N ARG A 10 8.27 7.29 -6.93
CA ARG A 10 9.33 8.27 -7.21
C ARG A 10 8.78 9.69 -7.20
N THR A 11 7.63 9.95 -7.82
CA THR A 11 7.00 11.27 -7.81
C THR A 11 6.62 11.72 -6.40
N VAL A 12 6.13 10.82 -5.54
CA VAL A 12 5.87 11.17 -4.13
C VAL A 12 7.17 11.44 -3.38
N GLU A 13 8.20 10.64 -3.59
CA GLU A 13 9.52 10.84 -2.96
C GLU A 13 10.12 12.19 -3.35
N ASP A 14 10.11 12.52 -4.64
CA ASP A 14 10.55 13.82 -5.15
C ASP A 14 9.74 14.97 -4.53
N ALA A 15 8.42 14.83 -4.45
CA ALA A 15 7.54 15.82 -3.84
C ALA A 15 7.80 15.98 -2.33
N LEU A 16 8.03 14.89 -1.60
CA LEU A 16 8.42 14.92 -0.19
C LEU A 16 9.79 15.57 0.01
N ALA A 17 10.74 15.32 -0.90
CA ALA A 17 12.07 15.92 -0.85
C ALA A 17 12.07 17.45 -1.00
N THR A 18 11.02 18.03 -1.60
CA THR A 18 10.85 19.50 -1.62
C THR A 18 10.61 20.11 -0.23
N GLY A 19 10.19 19.31 0.75
CA GLY A 19 9.86 19.76 2.10
C GLY A 19 8.52 20.52 2.21
N GLN A 20 7.80 20.75 1.11
CA GLN A 20 6.56 21.54 1.11
C GLN A 20 5.44 20.90 1.94
N ALA A 21 5.35 19.56 1.93
CA ALA A 21 4.38 18.83 2.75
C ALA A 21 4.82 18.70 4.23
N GLY A 22 6.07 19.02 4.55
CA GLY A 22 6.66 18.81 5.87
C GLY A 22 6.90 17.33 6.18
N VAL A 23 6.67 16.93 7.44
CA VAL A 23 6.83 15.54 7.90
C VAL A 23 5.56 14.74 7.60
N PRO A 24 5.64 13.61 6.87
CA PRO A 24 4.49 12.73 6.64
C PRO A 24 3.89 12.18 7.93
N VAL A 25 2.56 12.25 8.06
CA VAL A 25 1.80 11.75 9.22
C VAL A 25 0.84 10.63 8.85
N SER A 26 0.34 10.60 7.61
CA SER A 26 -0.46 9.48 7.12
C SER A 26 -0.36 9.30 5.60
N ALA A 27 -0.59 8.07 5.15
CA ALA A 27 -0.75 7.75 3.73
C ALA A 27 -2.03 6.93 3.53
N ARG A 28 -2.72 7.20 2.44
CA ARG A 28 -3.83 6.39 1.96
C ARG A 28 -3.57 5.99 0.52
N MET A 29 -3.70 4.71 0.24
CA MET A 29 -3.55 4.16 -1.10
C MET A 29 -4.76 3.32 -1.47
N GLN A 30 -5.26 3.52 -2.69
CA GLN A 30 -6.23 2.64 -3.33
C GLN A 30 -5.60 2.06 -4.59
N TRP A 31 -5.78 0.75 -4.78
CA TRP A 31 -5.14 0.05 -5.88
C TRP A 31 -5.99 -1.10 -6.39
N SER A 32 -6.06 -1.27 -7.71
CA SER A 32 -6.73 -2.42 -8.31
C SER A 32 -5.76 -3.57 -8.62
N ILE A 33 -6.12 -4.78 -8.21
CA ILE A 33 -5.36 -6.02 -8.40
C ILE A 33 -6.07 -6.94 -9.40
N ARG A 34 -5.36 -7.93 -9.97
CA ARG A 34 -5.94 -8.83 -10.98
C ARG A 34 -6.82 -9.92 -10.36
N ALA A 35 -6.43 -10.40 -9.18
CA ALA A 35 -7.14 -11.47 -8.50
C ALA A 35 -7.07 -11.28 -6.99
N ALA A 36 -8.16 -11.60 -6.28
CA ALA A 36 -8.21 -11.52 -4.82
C ALA A 36 -7.13 -12.36 -4.12
N ALA A 37 -6.70 -13.47 -4.74
CA ALA A 37 -5.63 -14.33 -4.23
C ALA A 37 -4.26 -13.62 -4.14
N GLU A 38 -4.03 -12.59 -4.96
CA GLU A 38 -2.79 -11.80 -4.96
C GLU A 38 -2.79 -10.73 -3.85
N ALA A 39 -3.95 -10.42 -3.25
CA ALA A 39 -4.12 -9.29 -2.36
C ALA A 39 -3.13 -9.27 -1.17
N PRO A 40 -2.84 -10.39 -0.47
CA PRO A 40 -1.90 -10.37 0.65
C PRO A 40 -0.46 -10.03 0.23
N ALA A 41 0.02 -10.62 -0.88
CA ALA A 41 1.38 -10.39 -1.38
C ALA A 41 1.56 -8.96 -1.89
N VAL A 42 0.56 -8.45 -2.60
CA VAL A 42 0.53 -7.05 -3.06
C VAL A 42 0.47 -6.09 -1.88
N ALA A 43 -0.37 -6.38 -0.88
CA ALA A 43 -0.48 -5.55 0.32
C ALA A 43 0.85 -5.49 1.10
N ALA A 44 1.52 -6.61 1.33
CA ALA A 44 2.81 -6.65 2.01
C ALA A 44 3.85 -5.78 1.28
N SER A 45 3.91 -5.90 -0.04
CA SER A 45 4.85 -5.15 -0.89
C SER A 45 4.56 -3.65 -0.88
N LEU A 46 3.29 -3.26 -0.97
CA LEU A 46 2.87 -1.85 -0.91
C LEU A 46 3.09 -1.26 0.48
N LEU A 47 2.81 -2.00 1.56
CA LEU A 47 3.08 -1.55 2.92
C LEU A 47 4.56 -1.31 3.17
N SER A 48 5.42 -2.20 2.66
CA SER A 48 6.87 -2.02 2.76
C SER A 48 7.31 -0.71 2.08
N ARG A 49 6.89 -0.47 0.83
CA ARG A 49 7.19 0.78 0.10
C ARG A 49 6.58 2.03 0.73
N LEU A 50 5.34 1.94 1.23
CA LEU A 50 4.73 3.08 1.91
C LEU A 50 5.47 3.38 3.21
N SER A 51 5.87 2.36 3.98
CA SER A 51 6.61 2.56 5.23
C SER A 51 7.98 3.22 5.03
N SER A 52 8.64 2.96 3.88
CA SER A 52 9.91 3.62 3.55
C SER A 52 9.75 5.13 3.28
N LEU A 53 8.59 5.57 2.76
CA LEU A 53 8.30 7.01 2.61
C LEU A 53 8.32 7.74 3.97
N PHE A 54 7.89 7.06 5.03
CA PHE A 54 7.91 7.60 6.40
C PHE A 54 9.24 7.38 7.12
N ARG A 55 10.19 6.64 6.50
CA ARG A 55 11.44 6.20 7.14
C ARG A 55 11.19 5.53 8.49
N SER A 56 10.11 4.76 8.60
CA SER A 56 9.67 4.15 9.86
C SER A 56 9.19 2.72 9.63
N SER A 57 9.30 1.90 10.67
CA SER A 57 8.91 0.49 10.64
C SER A 57 7.43 0.33 11.00
N LEU A 58 6.80 -0.73 10.48
CA LEU A 58 5.45 -1.14 10.86
C LEU A 58 5.46 -1.61 12.33
N SER A 59 4.53 -1.11 13.14
CA SER A 59 4.31 -1.55 14.52
C SER A 59 3.08 -2.45 14.65
N ARG A 60 2.03 -2.15 13.89
CA ARG A 60 0.77 -2.91 13.91
C ARG A 60 0.16 -2.96 12.51
N VAL A 61 -0.45 -4.09 12.16
CA VAL A 61 -1.25 -4.26 10.94
C VAL A 61 -2.61 -4.84 11.32
N MET A 62 -3.67 -4.25 10.78
CA MET A 62 -5.04 -4.70 10.90
C MET A 62 -5.58 -4.94 9.49
N VAL A 63 -6.29 -6.05 9.32
CA VAL A 63 -6.79 -6.50 8.02
C VAL A 63 -8.29 -6.71 8.11
N GLN A 64 -9.01 -6.19 7.14
CA GLN A 64 -10.43 -6.39 6.99
C GLN A 64 -10.77 -6.70 5.54
N GLN A 65 -11.29 -7.90 5.30
CA GLN A 65 -11.83 -8.27 4.00
C GLN A 65 -13.32 -7.92 3.94
N HIS A 66 -13.74 -7.27 2.86
CA HIS A 66 -15.16 -7.00 2.63
C HIS A 66 -15.93 -8.31 2.43
N ILE A 67 -17.24 -8.31 2.71
CA ILE A 67 -18.07 -9.52 2.62
C ILE A 67 -18.11 -10.13 1.21
N SER A 68 -17.97 -9.30 0.17
CA SER A 68 -17.88 -9.76 -1.22
C SER A 68 -16.59 -10.52 -1.52
N GLY A 69 -15.56 -10.42 -0.67
CA GLY A 69 -14.22 -10.95 -0.92
C GLY A 69 -13.40 -10.12 -1.91
N GLU A 70 -14.03 -9.18 -2.61
CA GLU A 70 -13.42 -8.42 -3.71
C GLU A 70 -12.51 -7.27 -3.24
N VAL A 71 -12.69 -6.83 -1.99
CA VAL A 71 -11.95 -5.71 -1.41
C VAL A 71 -11.21 -6.16 -0.15
N LEU A 72 -9.91 -5.87 -0.11
CA LEU A 72 -9.07 -6.04 1.06
C LEU A 72 -8.66 -4.67 1.59
N ASN A 73 -9.07 -4.34 2.81
CA ASN A 73 -8.64 -3.15 3.51
C ASN A 73 -7.56 -3.52 4.52
N VAL A 74 -6.50 -2.73 4.55
CA VAL A 74 -5.39 -2.88 5.48
C VAL A 74 -5.14 -1.53 6.13
N LEU A 75 -5.08 -1.52 7.45
CA LEU A 75 -4.66 -0.37 8.24
C LEU A 75 -3.38 -0.75 8.97
N ALA A 76 -2.32 0.00 8.75
CA ALA A 76 -1.07 -0.17 9.46
C ALA A 76 -0.73 1.07 10.28
N THR A 77 -0.09 0.85 11.41
CA THR A 77 0.51 1.88 12.26
C THR A 77 2.01 1.70 12.22
N LEU A 78 2.75 2.81 12.18
CA LEU A 78 4.21 2.82 12.26
C LEU A 78 4.68 3.01 13.71
N VAL A 79 5.96 2.75 14.00
CA VAL A 79 6.53 2.92 15.34
C VAL A 79 6.38 4.37 15.83
N GLY A 80 6.45 5.36 14.93
CA GLY A 80 6.27 6.77 15.25
C GLY A 80 4.81 7.23 15.38
N GLY A 81 3.83 6.33 15.27
CA GLY A 81 2.40 6.66 15.36
C GLY A 81 1.76 7.11 14.04
N GLN A 82 2.52 7.21 12.94
CA GLN A 82 1.97 7.46 11.61
C GLN A 82 1.09 6.30 11.17
N THR A 83 0.17 6.57 10.24
CA THR A 83 -0.78 5.56 9.76
C THR A 83 -0.72 5.38 8.25
N ILE A 84 -0.90 4.14 7.81
CA ILE A 84 -1.00 3.78 6.41
C ILE A 84 -2.33 3.04 6.21
N SER A 85 -3.19 3.55 5.34
CA SER A 85 -4.42 2.89 4.91
C SER A 85 -4.28 2.42 3.48
N LEU A 86 -4.54 1.14 3.23
CA LEU A 86 -4.48 0.53 1.91
C LEU A 86 -5.80 -0.18 1.61
N SER A 87 -6.38 0.10 0.44
CA SER A 87 -7.53 -0.64 -0.09
C SER A 87 -7.15 -1.28 -1.42
N LEU A 88 -7.26 -2.61 -1.50
CA LEU A 88 -7.02 -3.38 -2.71
C LEU A 88 -8.35 -3.87 -3.29
N PHE A 89 -8.57 -3.61 -4.57
CA PHE A 89 -9.80 -3.96 -5.30
C PHE A 89 -9.48 -5.00 -6.37
N SER A 90 -10.02 -6.21 -6.23
CA SER A 90 -9.89 -7.26 -7.27
C SER A 90 -10.94 -7.15 -8.38
N ASN A 91 -11.98 -6.34 -8.16
CA ASN A 91 -12.97 -5.98 -9.16
C ASN A 91 -12.86 -4.46 -9.43
N PRO A 92 -12.50 -4.02 -10.65
CA PRO A 92 -12.34 -2.60 -10.96
C PRO A 92 -13.66 -1.81 -10.86
N ALA A 93 -14.82 -2.46 -10.99
CA ALA A 93 -16.11 -1.80 -10.75
C ALA A 93 -16.30 -1.42 -9.27
N ALA A 94 -15.71 -2.19 -8.34
CA ALA A 94 -15.71 -1.90 -6.91
C ALA A 94 -14.75 -0.77 -6.52
N ALA A 95 -13.82 -0.38 -7.42
CA ALA A 95 -12.88 0.71 -7.21
C ALA A 95 -13.48 2.10 -7.46
N GLY A 96 -14.75 2.20 -7.88
CA GLY A 96 -15.41 3.50 -8.11
C GLY A 96 -14.97 4.22 -9.40
N SER A 97 -14.29 3.53 -10.31
CA SER A 97 -13.95 4.06 -11.64
C SER A 97 -15.24 4.26 -12.46
N ALA A 98 -15.53 5.50 -12.82
CA ALA A 98 -16.78 5.91 -13.47
C ALA A 98 -17.03 5.26 -14.84
N ASP A 99 -15.98 4.75 -15.49
CA ASP A 99 -16.06 4.34 -16.90
C ASP A 99 -16.03 2.82 -17.11
N GLY A 100 -15.91 2.02 -16.05
CA GLY A 100 -16.03 0.54 -16.10
C GLY A 100 -15.07 -0.20 -17.06
N THR A 101 -14.16 0.51 -17.74
CA THR A 101 -13.41 -0.03 -18.89
C THR A 101 -11.93 0.28 -18.91
N SER A 102 -11.32 0.93 -17.91
CA SER A 102 -9.87 1.10 -17.96
C SER A 102 -9.16 1.11 -16.61
N ALA A 103 -8.15 0.23 -16.60
CA ALA A 103 -6.83 0.39 -16.03
C ALA A 103 -6.75 0.78 -14.55
N ARG A 104 -6.38 -0.23 -13.76
CA ARG A 104 -5.63 -0.12 -12.49
C ARG A 104 -5.41 1.31 -12.00
N ALA A 105 -6.46 1.87 -11.42
CA ALA A 105 -6.43 3.20 -10.85
C ALA A 105 -5.59 3.17 -9.57
N ALA A 106 -4.71 4.14 -9.46
CA ALA A 106 -3.77 4.30 -8.37
C ALA A 106 -4.03 5.66 -7.74
N ASP A 107 -4.73 5.66 -6.62
CA ASP A 107 -4.89 6.88 -5.83
C ASP A 107 -3.97 6.78 -4.63
N LEU A 108 -2.99 7.68 -4.58
CA LEU A 108 -2.07 7.81 -3.45
C LEU A 108 -2.19 9.22 -2.87
N LEU A 109 -2.55 9.27 -1.60
CA LEU A 109 -2.62 10.47 -0.79
C LEU A 109 -1.59 10.36 0.33
N VAL A 110 -0.69 11.33 0.43
CA VAL A 110 0.22 11.49 1.57
C VAL A 110 -0.10 12.80 2.26
N VAL A 111 -0.44 12.73 3.54
CA VAL A 111 -0.69 13.88 4.39
C VAL A 111 0.56 14.12 5.21
N GLY A 112 1.13 15.31 5.09
CA GLY A 112 2.17 15.80 5.98
C GLY A 112 1.63 16.89 6.91
N ASN A 113 2.44 17.28 7.89
CA ASN A 113 2.03 18.28 8.88
C ASN A 113 1.86 19.71 8.29
N HIS A 114 2.42 19.99 7.11
CA HIS A 114 2.33 21.30 6.45
C HIS A 114 1.59 21.28 5.11
N GLY A 115 1.17 20.12 4.62
CA GLY A 115 0.54 20.01 3.32
C GLY A 115 0.13 18.59 2.95
N VAL A 116 -0.38 18.45 1.73
CA VAL A 116 -0.91 17.20 1.20
C VAL A 116 -0.37 16.98 -0.20
N ILE A 117 0.12 15.77 -0.47
CA ILE A 117 0.50 15.30 -1.79
C ILE A 117 -0.57 14.32 -2.26
N ARG A 118 -1.15 14.56 -3.43
CA ARG A 118 -2.14 13.66 -4.02
C ARG A 118 -1.71 13.31 -5.44
N LEU A 119 -1.66 12.03 -5.72
CA LEU A 119 -1.51 11.48 -7.05
C LEU A 119 -2.80 10.73 -7.40
N GLU A 120 -3.38 11.12 -8.52
CA GLU A 120 -4.49 10.44 -9.17
C GLU A 120 -3.95 9.85 -10.48
N GLY A 121 -4.17 8.57 -10.71
CA GLY A 121 -3.64 7.87 -11.88
C GLY A 121 -4.71 7.07 -12.61
N ASP A 122 -4.94 7.38 -13.88
CA ASP A 122 -5.92 6.69 -14.75
C ASP A 122 -5.41 5.38 -15.37
N SER A 123 -4.18 4.93 -15.09
CA SER A 123 -3.68 3.65 -15.61
C SER A 123 -2.28 3.27 -15.11
N ALA A 124 -2.19 2.47 -14.05
CA ALA A 124 -0.92 1.91 -13.58
C ALA A 124 -0.83 0.40 -13.84
N ASP A 125 -0.07 -0.02 -14.86
CA ASP A 125 0.03 -1.44 -15.21
C ASP A 125 1.18 -2.14 -14.44
N PHE A 126 0.89 -3.31 -13.87
CA PHE A 126 1.84 -4.18 -13.16
C PHE A 126 1.99 -5.52 -13.88
N SER A 127 3.20 -5.81 -14.38
CA SER A 127 3.57 -7.10 -14.94
C SER A 127 4.67 -7.74 -14.10
N SER A 128 4.27 -8.46 -13.04
CA SER A 128 5.07 -9.44 -12.26
C SER A 128 5.74 -8.93 -10.98
N ALA A 129 5.78 -9.80 -9.96
CA ALA A 129 6.39 -9.59 -8.64
C ALA A 129 7.89 -9.17 -8.66
N SER A 130 8.54 -9.27 -9.81
CA SER A 130 9.94 -8.89 -10.03
C SER A 130 10.19 -7.37 -9.99
N ASP A 131 9.19 -6.55 -10.33
CA ASP A 131 9.31 -5.08 -10.34
C ASP A 131 9.35 -4.45 -8.92
N LEU A 132 9.15 -5.29 -7.90
CA LEU A 132 9.13 -4.88 -6.50
C LEU A 132 10.53 -4.82 -5.87
N HIS A 133 11.52 -5.50 -6.45
CA HIS A 133 12.92 -5.52 -5.98
C HIS A 133 13.74 -4.39 -6.62
N GLY A 134 13.46 -3.15 -6.24
CA GLY A 134 14.43 -2.07 -6.41
C GLY A 134 15.61 -2.31 -5.46
N ASN A 135 16.84 -2.09 -5.93
CA ASN A 135 18.04 -2.19 -5.08
C ASN A 135 17.82 -1.37 -3.78
N PRO A 136 18.11 -1.93 -2.59
CA PRO A 136 17.97 -1.18 -1.36
C PRO A 136 18.88 0.04 -1.41
N PRO A 137 18.42 1.23 -0.98
CA PRO A 137 19.31 2.37 -0.80
C PRO A 137 20.38 1.98 0.24
N GLU A 138 21.64 2.35 -0.02
CA GLU A 138 22.74 2.13 0.91
C GLU A 138 22.39 2.75 2.27
N GLN A 139 22.22 1.91 3.29
CA GLN A 139 21.80 2.32 4.63
C GLN A 139 23.02 2.64 5.50
N PRO A 140 23.06 3.80 6.20
CA PRO A 140 23.84 3.92 7.42
C PRO A 140 23.18 3.15 8.58
N GLU A 141 24.02 2.68 9.48
CA GLU A 141 23.79 1.59 10.44
C GLU A 141 22.62 1.78 11.44
N GLN A 142 21.99 0.64 11.77
CA GLN A 142 21.12 0.35 12.93
C GLN A 142 19.72 1.02 12.97
N LEU A 143 18.77 0.43 12.23
CA LEU A 143 17.33 0.52 12.52
C LEU A 143 16.80 -0.85 12.97
N ALA A 144 15.82 -0.84 13.88
CA ALA A 144 15.16 -2.03 14.39
C ALA A 144 14.77 -3.00 13.27
N SER A 145 14.92 -4.31 13.54
CA SER A 145 14.58 -5.40 12.61
C SER A 145 13.20 -5.17 11.98
N PHE A 146 13.18 -4.76 10.71
CA PHE A 146 11.95 -4.67 9.94
C PHE A 146 11.40 -6.08 9.75
N PRO A 147 10.09 -6.32 9.98
CA PRO A 147 9.48 -7.56 9.52
C PRO A 147 9.65 -7.62 8.01
N SER A 148 10.21 -8.73 7.53
CA SER A 148 10.39 -8.99 6.12
C SER A 148 9.02 -8.99 5.40
N PRO A 149 8.97 -8.66 4.10
CA PRO A 149 7.73 -8.73 3.32
C PRO A 149 7.04 -10.09 3.42
N GLY A 150 7.81 -11.19 3.55
CA GLY A 150 7.27 -12.53 3.75
C GLY A 150 6.59 -12.74 5.11
N GLU A 151 7.13 -12.16 6.19
CA GLU A 151 6.50 -12.18 7.51
C GLU A 151 5.21 -11.37 7.54
N VAL A 152 5.20 -10.20 6.87
CA VAL A 152 3.98 -9.40 6.70
C VAL A 152 2.94 -10.17 5.89
N GLU A 153 3.32 -10.76 4.76
CA GLU A 153 2.41 -11.56 3.94
C GLU A 153 1.83 -12.75 4.72
N ALA A 154 2.66 -13.47 5.47
CA ALA A 154 2.21 -14.59 6.30
C ALA A 154 1.21 -14.13 7.38
N ALA A 155 1.49 -13.03 8.06
CA ALA A 155 0.58 -12.44 9.05
C ALA A 155 -0.75 -11.99 8.41
N LEU A 156 -0.71 -11.38 7.23
CA LEU A 156 -1.90 -11.00 6.46
C LEU A 156 -2.75 -12.23 6.12
N ARG A 157 -2.12 -13.31 5.61
CA ARG A 157 -2.81 -14.57 5.30
C ARG A 157 -3.44 -15.20 6.54
N GLN A 158 -2.71 -15.27 7.65
CA GLN A 158 -3.22 -15.81 8.91
C GLN A 158 -4.41 -14.99 9.43
N SER A 159 -4.33 -13.66 9.36
CA SER A 159 -5.42 -12.77 9.78
C SER A 159 -6.69 -13.00 8.96
N LEU A 160 -6.56 -13.24 7.65
CA LEU A 160 -7.69 -13.58 6.78
C LEU A 160 -8.32 -14.94 7.12
N GLN A 161 -7.51 -15.94 7.45
CA GLN A 161 -7.99 -17.26 7.86
C GLN A 161 -8.75 -17.19 9.20
N SER A 162 -8.19 -16.48 10.20
CA SER A 162 -8.83 -16.29 11.51
C SER A 162 -10.15 -15.53 11.42
N ASN A 163 -10.23 -14.51 10.56
CA ASN A 163 -11.48 -13.75 10.34
C ASN A 163 -12.54 -14.55 9.56
N SER A 164 -12.12 -15.54 8.76
CA SER A 164 -13.05 -16.42 8.03
C SER A 164 -13.69 -17.47 8.95
N ALA A 165 -12.99 -17.90 10.01
CA ALA A 165 -13.48 -18.89 10.98
C ALA A 165 -14.64 -18.36 11.86
N VAL A 166 -14.77 -17.04 12.01
CA VAL A 166 -15.86 -16.41 12.80
C VAL A 166 -17.20 -16.43 12.05
N LYS A 167 -17.23 -16.79 10.76
CA LYS A 167 -18.47 -16.81 9.94
C LYS A 167 -19.22 -18.15 9.91
N LEU A 168 -18.77 -19.18 10.64
CA LEU A 168 -19.39 -20.52 10.65
C LEU A 168 -19.90 -20.99 12.02
N ALA A 169 -20.09 -20.08 12.98
CA ALA A 169 -20.69 -20.38 14.28
C ALA A 169 -22.09 -19.74 14.42
#